data_AF-A0A101GWE8-F1
#
_entry.id   AF-A0A101GWE8-F1
#
_cell.length_a   1.000
_cell.length_b   1.000
_cell.length_c   1.000
_cell.angle_alpha   90.00
_cell.angle_beta   90.00
_cell.angle_gamma   90.00
#
_symmetry.space_group_name_H-M   'P 1'
#
loop_
_entity.id
_entity.type
_entity.pdbx_description
1 polymer ?
#
loop_
_entity_poly.entity_id
_entity_poly.type
_entity_poly.pdbx_seq_one_letter_code
_entity_poly.pdbx_strand_id
1 'polypeptide(L)' 'MKFGMRKPSIKKSIAARTSVKRYIRHSLGVKAPRGWGWITNPKKALYNKVYRKTSFSIFDIFKFFK' A
#
# COMPACT_ATOMS: atom_id res chain seq x y z
N MET A 1 3.28 15.07 -1.51
CA MET A 1 3.29 13.85 -2.35
C MET A 1 4.65 13.74 -3.03
N LYS A 2 5.19 12.55 -3.22
CA LYS A 2 6.41 12.33 -4.01
C LYS A 2 6.02 11.74 -5.36
N PHE A 3 6.50 12.31 -6.46
CA PHE A 3 6.29 11.81 -7.81
C PHE A 3 7.46 10.88 -8.19
N GLY A 4 7.17 9.82 -8.95
CA GLY A 4 8.18 8.89 -9.46
C GLY A 4 8.47 7.68 -8.55
N MET A 5 9.75 7.29 -8.46
CA MET A 5 10.14 6.00 -7.89
C MET A 5 9.94 5.92 -6.38
N ARG A 6 9.26 4.86 -5.93
CA ARG A 6 9.14 4.51 -4.50
C ARG A 6 10.49 4.04 -3.97
N LYS A 7 10.89 4.51 -2.79
CA LYS A 7 12.09 4.03 -2.11
C LYS A 7 11.85 2.59 -1.61
N PRO A 8 12.54 1.57 -2.13
CA PRO A 8 12.45 0.24 -1.57
C PRO A 8 13.11 0.23 -0.18
N SER A 9 12.63 -0.62 0.72
CA SER A 9 13.32 -0.85 1.99
C SER A 9 13.02 -2.24 2.52
N ILE A 10 14.07 -3.05 2.67
CA ILE A 10 13.98 -4.45 3.08
C ILE A 10 13.44 -4.54 4.52
N LYS A 11 13.99 -3.74 5.43
CA LYS A 11 13.55 -3.66 6.83
C LYS A 11 12.04 -3.39 6.96
N LYS A 12 11.50 -2.43 6.22
CA LYS A 12 10.04 -2.13 6.28
C LYS A 12 9.21 -3.22 5.64
N SER A 13 9.70 -3.89 4.60
CA SER A 13 9.01 -5.02 3.96
C SER A 13 8.84 -6.19 4.94
N ILE A 14 9.91 -6.56 5.66
CA ILE A 14 9.89 -7.63 6.67
C ILE A 14 9.00 -7.21 7.84
N ALA A 15 9.20 -6.02 8.40
CA ALA A 15 8.41 -5.52 9.52
C ALA A 15 6.90 -5.44 9.18
N ALA A 16 6.55 -5.08 7.94
CA ALA A 16 5.16 -5.08 7.52
C ALA A 16 4.57 -6.50 7.51
N ARG A 17 5.34 -7.53 7.15
CA ARG A 17 4.87 -8.92 7.12
C ARG A 17 4.70 -9.52 8.51
N THR A 18 5.62 -9.25 9.43
CA THR A 18 5.64 -9.82 10.79
C THR A 18 4.85 -9.01 11.83
N SER A 19 4.25 -7.88 11.43
CA SER A 19 3.50 -7.04 12.37
C SER A 19 2.22 -7.71 12.89
N VAL A 20 2.10 -7.84 14.20
CA VAL A 20 0.91 -8.35 14.91
C VAL A 20 -0.35 -7.57 14.54
N LYS A 21 -0.26 -6.23 14.46
CA LYS A 21 -1.39 -5.36 14.06
C LYS A 21 -1.89 -5.68 12.64
N ARG A 22 -0.98 -6.07 11.73
CA ARG A 22 -1.35 -6.49 10.38
C ARG A 22 -2.06 -7.83 10.42
N TYR A 23 -1.53 -8.79 11.18
CA TYR A 23 -2.15 -10.11 11.33
C TYR A 23 -3.58 -9.98 11.88
N ILE A 24 -3.78 -9.26 12.97
CA ILE A 24 -5.12 -9.04 13.55
C ILE A 24 -6.06 -8.42 12.51
N ARG A 25 -5.64 -7.35 11.85
CA ARG A 25 -6.51 -6.65 10.89
C ARG A 25 -6.85 -7.51 9.67
N HIS A 26 -5.89 -8.26 9.13
CA HIS A 26 -6.06 -8.95 7.85
C HIS A 26 -6.48 -10.42 7.98
N SER A 27 -6.13 -11.09 9.09
CA SER A 27 -6.44 -12.50 9.33
C SER A 27 -7.67 -12.69 10.21
N LEU A 28 -7.90 -11.81 11.21
CA LEU A 28 -9.04 -11.91 12.14
C LEU A 28 -10.27 -11.11 11.66
N GLY A 29 -10.29 -10.63 10.42
CA GLY A 29 -11.49 -10.03 9.82
C GLY A 29 -11.85 -8.61 10.28
N VAL A 30 -11.04 -7.94 11.11
CA VAL A 30 -11.30 -6.58 11.64
C VAL A 30 -11.15 -5.47 10.57
N LYS A 31 -11.02 -5.83 9.29
CA LYS A 31 -10.81 -4.87 8.20
C LYS A 31 -12.13 -4.54 7.51
N ALA A 32 -12.36 -3.24 7.27
CA ALA A 32 -13.46 -2.79 6.42
C ALA A 32 -13.41 -3.43 5.01
N PRO A 33 -14.58 -3.73 4.40
CA PRO A 33 -14.67 -4.26 3.05
C PRO A 33 -13.93 -3.41 2.01
N ARG A 34 -13.56 -4.02 0.88
CA ARG A 34 -12.95 -3.29 -0.25
C ARG A 34 -13.92 -2.20 -0.73
N GLY A 35 -13.43 -0.98 -0.96
CA GLY A 35 -14.23 0.16 -1.42
C GLY A 35 -14.70 1.11 -0.32
N TRP A 36 -14.83 0.65 0.92
CA TRP A 36 -15.29 1.47 2.06
C TRP A 36 -14.33 2.58 2.50
N GLY A 37 -13.16 2.69 1.87
CA GLY A 37 -12.22 3.78 2.10
C GLY A 37 -12.83 5.15 1.81
N TRP A 38 -13.75 5.26 0.85
CA TRP A 38 -14.43 6.52 0.53
C TRP A 38 -15.42 6.96 1.62
N ILE A 39 -16.07 6.02 2.29
CA ILE A 39 -17.02 6.28 3.37
C ILE A 39 -16.27 6.56 4.68
N THR A 40 -15.29 5.73 5.01
CA THR A 40 -14.55 5.84 6.28
C THR A 40 -13.54 6.98 6.32
N ASN A 41 -12.85 7.27 5.21
CA ASN A 41 -11.90 8.37 5.12
C ASN A 41 -11.67 8.83 3.66
N PRO A 42 -12.55 9.70 3.11
CA PRO A 42 -12.50 10.11 1.71
C PRO A 42 -11.20 10.84 1.34
N LYS A 43 -10.69 11.72 2.21
CA LYS A 43 -9.45 12.47 1.98
C LYS A 43 -8.26 11.52 1.78
N LYS A 44 -8.15 10.49 2.63
CA LYS A 44 -7.10 9.48 2.52
C LYS A 44 -7.28 8.58 1.30
N ALA A 45 -8.52 8.24 0.96
CA ALA A 45 -8.83 7.46 -0.24
C ALA A 45 -8.37 8.20 -1.51
N LEU A 46 -8.68 9.50 -1.62
CA LEU A 46 -8.24 10.35 -2.73
C LEU A 46 -6.71 10.45 -2.78
N TYR A 47 -6.06 10.74 -1.65
CA TYR A 47 -4.60 10.84 -1.56
C TYR A 47 -3.91 9.56 -2.05
N ASN A 48 -4.36 8.40 -1.58
CA ASN A 48 -3.80 7.10 -1.97
C ASN A 48 -4.05 6.79 -3.45
N LYS A 49 -5.19 7.21 -4.02
CA LYS A 49 -5.50 7.06 -5.45
C LYS A 49 -4.51 7.84 -6.31
N VAL A 50 -4.25 9.11 -5.95
CA VAL A 50 -3.25 9.94 -6.64
C VAL A 50 -1.85 9.35 -6.47
N TYR A 51 -1.42 9.07 -5.24
CA TYR A 51 -0.09 8.48 -4.96
C TYR A 51 0.16 7.14 -5.67
N ARG A 52 -0.87 6.31 -5.86
CA ARG A 52 -0.74 5.06 -6.60
C ARG A 52 -0.53 5.28 -8.09
N LYS A 53 -1.19 6.30 -8.68
CA LYS A 53 -1.06 6.66 -10.09
C LYS A 53 0.26 7.37 -10.41
N THR A 54 0.74 8.20 -9.48
CA THR A 54 1.89 9.09 -9.70
C THR A 54 3.23 8.51 -9.24
N SER A 55 3.24 7.29 -8.71
CA SER A 55 4.46 6.62 -8.24
C SER A 55 4.54 5.19 -8.74
N PHE A 56 5.75 4.75 -9.08
CA PHE A 56 6.05 3.39 -9.55
C PHE A 56 7.10 2.71 -8.66
N SER A 57 7.12 1.37 -8.65
CA SER A 57 8.10 0.58 -7.92
C SER A 57 9.27 0.21 -8.82
N ILE A 58 10.47 0.02 -8.25
CA ILE A 58 11.60 -0.57 -8.99
C ILE A 58 11.23 -1.97 -9.50
N PHE A 59 10.46 -2.73 -8.72
CA PHE A 59 9.99 -4.06 -9.10
C PHE A 59 9.04 -4.06 -10.30
N ASP A 60 8.44 -2.91 -10.65
CA ASP A 60 7.62 -2.80 -11.85
C ASP A 60 8.49 -2.75 -13.12
N ILE A 61 9.76 -2.31 -13.01
CA ILE A 61 10.74 -2.31 -14.11
C ILE A 61 11.11 -3.75 -14.47
N PHE A 62 11.32 -4.62 -13.46
CA PHE A 62 11.64 -6.03 -13.67
C PHE A 62 10.50 -6.84 -14.30
N LYS A 63 9.24 -6.36 -14.29
CA LYS A 63 8.14 -6.99 -15.04
C LYS A 63 8.26 -6.82 -16.55
N PHE A 64 9.00 -5.82 -17.01
CA PHE A 64 9.17 -5.53 -18.44
C PHE A 64 10.19 -6.47 -19.11
N PHE A 65 11.06 -7.10 -18.31
CA PHE A 65 12.09 -8.04 -18.76
C PHE A 65 11.65 -9.51 -18.67
N LYS A 66 10.36 -9.77 -18.41
CA LYS A 66 9.76 -11.09 -18.39
C LYS A 66 8.72 -11.17 -19.50
#